data_AF-A0A7J3AE10-F1
#
_entry.id   AF-A0A7J3AE10-F1
#
_cell.length_a   1.000
_cell.length_b   1.000
_cell.length_c   1.000
_cell.angle_alpha   90.00
_cell.angle_beta   90.00
_cell.angle_gamma   90.00
#
_symmetry.space_group_name_H-M   'P 1'
#
loop_
_entity.id
_entity.type
_entity.pdbx_description
1 polymer ?
#
loop_
_entity_poly.entity_id
_entity_poly.type
_entity_poly.pdbx_seq_one_letter_code
_entity_poly.pdbx_strand_id
1 'polypeptide(L)' 'MFYQPISIREAVDEVNSNWFLPAIQRPYDWGERNKKEQFIYKLFDSIMREYPIGTLIIWKTNEAIPYRH' A
#
# COMPACT_ATOMS: atom_id res chain seq x y z
N MET A 1 19.77 -0.54 -3.42
CA MET A 1 18.35 -0.15 -3.28
C MET A 1 18.18 0.35 -1.85
N PHE A 2 17.95 1.65 -1.65
CA PHE A 2 17.72 2.20 -0.31
C PHE A 2 16.24 2.09 0.00
N TYR A 3 15.90 1.35 1.06
CA TYR A 3 14.56 1.33 1.61
C TYR A 3 14.41 2.58 2.48
N GLN A 4 13.48 3.47 2.14
CA GLN A 4 13.14 4.58 3.02
C GLN A 4 12.04 4.09 3.97
N PRO A 5 12.33 3.95 5.28
CA PRO A 5 11.28 3.64 6.25
C PRO A 5 10.30 4.81 6.28
N ILE A 6 9.01 4.51 6.14
CA ILE A 6 7.91 5.46 6.28
C ILE A 6 6.93 4.88 7.30
N SER A 7 6.29 5.75 8.09
CA SER A 7 5.23 5.31 8.98
C SER A 7 3.96 4.98 8.19
N ILE A 8 3.12 4.11 8.74
CA ILE A 8 1.82 3.78 8.16
C ILE A 8 0.95 5.05 8.03
N ARG A 9 1.05 5.96 9.01
CA ARG A 9 0.33 7.23 9.00
C ARG A 9 0.71 8.07 7.76
N GLU A 10 2.00 8.33 7.58
CA GLU A 10 2.50 9.10 6.44
C GLU A 10 2.10 8.43 5.12
N ALA A 11 2.23 7.10 5.04
CA ALA A 11 1.82 6.36 3.86
C ALA A 11 0.33 6.55 3.51
N VAL A 12 -0.54 6.58 4.52
CA VAL A 12 -1.99 6.78 4.33
C VAL A 12 -2.30 8.22 3.92
N ASP A 13 -1.61 9.21 4.48
CA ASP A 13 -1.80 10.63 4.15
C ASP A 13 -1.38 10.95 2.69
N GLU A 14 -0.37 10.23 2.19
CA GLU A 14 0.13 10.38 0.81
C GLU A 14 -0.78 9.70 -0.24
N VAL A 15 -1.51 8.64 0.14
CA VAL A 15 -2.43 7.93 -0.76
C VAL A 15 -3.61 8.84 -1.13
N ASN A 16 -3.94 8.92 -2.42
CA ASN A 16 -4.91 9.83 -3.02
C ASN A 16 -4.55 11.33 -2.96
N SER A 17 -3.46 11.70 -2.29
CA SER A 17 -2.90 13.06 -2.30
C SER A 17 -1.79 13.18 -3.35
N ASN A 18 -0.78 12.32 -3.24
CA ASN A 18 0.41 12.29 -4.09
C ASN A 18 0.65 10.91 -4.73
N TRP A 19 0.22 9.83 -4.07
CA TRP A 19 0.34 8.46 -4.58
C TRP A 19 -1.02 7.97 -5.08
N PHE A 20 -1.04 7.62 -6.36
CA PHE A 20 -2.25 7.19 -7.04
C PHE A 20 -2.10 5.78 -7.56
N LEU A 21 -3.20 5.04 -7.52
CA LEU A 21 -3.27 3.73 -8.12
C LEU A 21 -3.29 3.89 -9.65
N PRO A 22 -2.54 3.06 -10.39
CA PRO A 22 -2.60 3.08 -11.84
C PRO A 22 -4.00 2.67 -12.32
N ALA A 23 -4.43 3.23 -13.46
CA ALA A 23 -5.73 2.89 -14.06
C ALA A 23 -5.87 1.38 -14.35
N ILE A 24 -4.75 0.70 -14.59
CA ILE A 24 -4.69 -0.74 -14.77
C ILE A 24 -4.28 -1.37 -13.44
N GLN A 25 -5.27 -1.86 -12.70
CA GLN A 25 -5.07 -2.74 -11.57
C GLN A 25 -5.80 -4.06 -11.78
N ARG A 26 -5.15 -5.16 -11.42
CA ARG A 26 -5.84 -6.44 -11.28
C ARG A 26 -6.92 -6.30 -10.19
N PRO A 27 -8.10 -6.93 -10.35
CA PRO A 27 -9.09 -6.94 -9.29
C PRO A 27 -8.44 -7.43 -8.01
N TYR A 28 -8.65 -6.67 -6.94
CA TYR A 28 -8.05 -6.95 -5.66
C TYR A 28 -8.74 -8.14 -5.01
N ASP A 29 -8.11 -9.31 -5.07
CA ASP A 29 -8.62 -10.54 -4.50
C ASP A 29 -7.84 -10.92 -3.23
N TRP A 30 -8.48 -10.76 -2.08
CA TRP A 30 -7.99 -11.31 -0.80
C TRP A 30 -8.28 -12.81 -0.64
N GLY A 31 -8.84 -13.47 -1.66
CA GLY A 31 -9.27 -14.85 -1.63
C GLY A 31 -10.52 -15.07 -0.77
N GLU A 32 -10.78 -16.32 -0.41
CA GLU A 32 -11.90 -16.73 0.45
C GLU A 32 -11.90 -16.02 1.81
N ARG A 33 -13.08 -15.78 2.39
CA ARG A 33 -13.26 -15.05 3.67
C ARG A 33 -12.31 -15.51 4.77
N ASN A 34 -12.16 -16.82 4.96
CA ASN A 34 -11.29 -17.41 5.99
C ASN A 34 -9.80 -17.07 5.76
N LYS A 35 -9.38 -16.91 4.51
CA LYS A 35 -8.01 -16.48 4.17
C LYS A 35 -7.82 -14.99 4.48
N LYS A 36 -8.85 -14.15 4.26
CA LYS A 36 -8.81 -12.72 4.59
C LYS A 36 -8.53 -12.48 6.08
N GLU A 37 -9.26 -13.18 6.94
CA GLU A 37 -9.11 -13.07 8.40
C GLU A 37 -7.68 -13.43 8.84
N GLN A 38 -7.09 -14.50 8.28
CA GLN A 38 -5.70 -14.88 8.58
C GLN A 38 -4.68 -13.81 8.16
N PHE A 39 -4.85 -13.17 7.00
CA PHE A 39 -3.94 -12.12 6.57
C PHE A 39 -4.03 -10.88 7.46
N ILE A 40 -5.24 -10.52 7.90
CA ILE A 40 -5.44 -9.42 8.85
C ILE A 40 -4.72 -9.73 10.16
N TYR A 41 -4.87 -10.94 10.72
CA TYR A 41 -4.17 -11.32 11.96
C TYR A 41 -2.64 -11.27 11.81
N LYS A 42 -2.09 -11.75 10.69
CA LYS A 42 -0.64 -11.68 10.42
C LYS A 42 -0.12 -10.25 10.33
N LEU A 43 -0.90 -9.36 9.73
CA LEU A 43 -0.58 -7.94 9.66
C LEU A 43 -0.51 -7.34 11.07
N PHE A 44 -1.53 -7.57 11.90
CA PHE A 44 -1.56 -7.08 13.28
C PHE A 44 -0.43 -7.65 14.14
N ASP A 45 -0.14 -8.96 14.05
CA ASP A 45 1.00 -9.57 14.74
C ASP A 45 2.34 -8.93 14.32
N SER A 46 2.51 -8.64 13.02
CA SER A 46 3.71 -7.97 12.53
C SER A 46 3.84 -6.53 13.06
N ILE A 47 2.72 -5.78 13.11
CA ILE A 47 2.69 -4.43 13.68
C ILE A 47 3.05 -4.45 15.17
N MET A 48 2.46 -5.37 15.94
CA MET A 48 2.72 -5.48 17.39
C MET A 48 4.16 -5.89 17.72
N ARG A 49 4.82 -6.62 16.81
CA ARG A 49 6.23 -7.02 16.94
C ARG A 49 7.21 -6.02 16.33
N GLU A 50 6.73 -4.88 15.85
CA GLU A 50 7.53 -3.86 15.16
C GLU A 50 8.28 -4.42 13.94
N TYR A 51 7.73 -5.46 13.30
CA TYR A 51 8.28 -6.00 12.07
C TYR A 51 7.88 -5.15 10.86
N PRO A 52 8.76 -5.05 9.84
CA PRO A 52 8.39 -4.40 8.59
C PRO A 52 7.26 -5.18 7.92
N ILE A 53 6.13 -4.52 7.68
CA ILE A 53 4.89 -5.15 7.22
C ILE A 53 4.73 -5.21 5.69
N GLY A 54 5.65 -4.61 4.94
CA GLY A 54 5.62 -4.64 3.48
C GLY A 54 6.47 -3.56 2.82
N THR A 55 6.44 -3.54 1.49
CA THR A 55 7.17 -2.58 0.65
C THR A 55 6.21 -1.98 -0.37
N LEU A 56 6.23 -0.66 -0.50
CA LEU A 56 5.56 0.05 -1.59
C LEU A 56 6.58 0.37 -2.69
N ILE A 57 6.18 0.18 -3.95
CA ILE A 57 6.97 0.60 -5.11
C ILE A 57 6.27 1.81 -5.71
N ILE A 58 6.96 2.94 -5.69
CA ILE A 58 6.44 4.22 -6.17
C ILE A 58 7.19 4.59 -7.44
N TRP A 59 6.44 4.90 -8.49
CA TRP A 59 6.98 5.45 -9.73
C TRP A 59 6.81 6.97 -9.72
N LYS A 60 7.92 7.71 -9.68
CA LYS A 60 7.90 9.16 -9.77
C LYS A 60 7.83 9.58 -11.24
N THR A 61 6.78 10.30 -11.61
CA THR A 61 6.62 10.88 -12.96
C THR A 61 6.55 12.41 -12.87
N ASN A 62 7.01 13.08 -13.93
CA ASN A 62 6.85 14.53 -14.10
C ASN A 62 5.59 14.87 -14.92
N GLU A 63 4.90 13.86 -15.45
CA GLU A 63 3.69 14.03 -16.25
C GLU A 63 2.52 14.41 -15.33
N ALA A 64 1.68 15.33 -15.80
CA ALA A 64 0.43 15.64 -15.13
C ALA A 64 -0.49 14.42 -15.16
N ILE A 65 -1.12 14.10 -14.04
CA ILE A 65 -2.03 12.95 -13.93
C ILE A 65 -3.20 13.17 -14.90
N PRO A 66 -3.38 12.32 -15.94
CA PRO A 66 -4.26 12.63 -17.07
C PRO A 66 -5.76 12.56 -16.75
N TYR A 67 -6.17 12.08 -15.56
CA TYR A 67 -7.57 11.83 -15.21
C TYR A 67 -7.98 12.49 -13.89
N ARG A 68 -7.83 13.82 -13.80
CA ARG A 68 -8.41 14.62 -12.72
C ARG A 68 -9.54 15.48 -13.30
N HIS A 69 -10.78 15.00 -13.18
CA HIS A 69 -11.99 15.83 -13.24
C HIS A 69 -12.42 16.17 -11.81
#